data_AF-A0A2V1B7C0-F1
#
_entry.id   AF-A0A2V1B7C0-F1
#
_cell.length_a   1.000
_cell.length_b   1.000
_cell.length_c   1.000
_cell.angle_alpha   90.00
_cell.angle_beta   90.00
_cell.angle_gamma   90.00
#
_symmetry.space_group_name_H-M   'P 1'
#
loop_
_entity.id
_entity.type
_entity.pdbx_description
1 polymer ?
#
loop_
_entity_poly.entity_id
_entity_poly.type
_entity_poly.pdbx_seq_one_letter_code
_entity_poly.pdbx_strand_id
1 'polypeptide(L)'
;LLLRWNDLPNWRQDNEYLLSGYRPSSGSFRKSLNGLQHIHNETVNIYSHLLGAALFATLSICVYIEIRNHHIAIQGGDVLVFGTFFLGVVLCFSFSGLFHILSNHSKEVAAFWNQLDYLGIVILMWGSTVPSIYYGFYCNPNLQRLYWAVVSVLA
;
A
#
# COMPACT_ATOMS: atom_id res chain seq x y z
N LEU A 1 -19.72 -5.86 -20.14
CA LEU A 1 -20.50 -6.88 -19.39
C LEU A 1 -19.59 -7.44 -18.28
N LEU A 2 -20.10 -7.59 -17.05
CA LEU A 2 -19.37 -8.27 -15.97
C LEU A 2 -19.59 -9.78 -16.06
N LEU A 3 -18.65 -10.56 -15.53
CA LEU A 3 -18.61 -12.01 -15.57
C LEU A 3 -19.06 -12.64 -14.25
N ARG A 4 -19.51 -13.90 -14.32
CA ARG A 4 -19.70 -14.75 -13.14
C ARG A 4 -18.40 -15.49 -12.80
N TRP A 5 -18.31 -16.00 -11.58
CA TRP A 5 -17.16 -16.77 -11.09
C TRP A 5 -16.74 -17.91 -12.02
N ASN A 6 -17.72 -18.71 -12.46
CA ASN A 6 -17.48 -19.87 -13.33
C ASN A 6 -17.03 -19.48 -14.75
N ASP A 7 -17.21 -18.22 -15.15
CA ASP A 7 -16.78 -17.70 -16.45
C ASP A 7 -15.33 -17.16 -16.41
N LEU A 8 -14.70 -17.14 -15.23
CA LEU A 8 -13.34 -16.66 -15.05
C LEU A 8 -12.31 -17.71 -15.49
N PRO A 9 -11.15 -17.27 -16.00
CA PRO A 9 -10.01 -18.17 -16.10
C PRO A 9 -9.51 -18.56 -14.69
N ASN A 10 -9.01 -19.79 -14.55
CA ASN A 10 -8.61 -20.37 -13.25
C ASN A 10 -7.67 -19.47 -12.41
N TRP A 11 -6.79 -18.70 -13.04
CA TRP A 11 -5.86 -17.81 -12.32
C TRP A 11 -6.53 -16.59 -11.66
N ARG A 12 -7.81 -16.33 -11.96
CA ARG A 12 -8.63 -15.28 -11.33
C ARG A 12 -9.73 -15.83 -10.44
N GLN A 13 -9.76 -17.14 -10.25
CA GLN A 13 -10.68 -17.78 -9.32
C GLN A 13 -10.03 -17.78 -7.92
N ASP A 14 -10.07 -16.63 -7.25
CA ASP A 14 -9.52 -16.39 -5.91
C ASP A 14 -10.47 -16.68 -4.73
N ASN A 15 -11.74 -16.25 -4.82
CA ASN A 15 -12.77 -16.46 -3.80
C ASN A 15 -14.11 -16.96 -4.37
N GLU A 16 -14.44 -18.24 -4.18
CA GLU A 16 -15.66 -18.86 -4.74
C GLU A 16 -16.99 -18.33 -4.19
N TYR A 17 -16.96 -17.59 -3.07
CA TYR A 17 -18.16 -16.99 -2.49
C TYR A 17 -18.59 -15.70 -3.21
N LEU A 18 -17.71 -15.10 -4.00
CA LEU A 18 -18.03 -13.98 -4.87
C LEU A 18 -18.57 -14.53 -6.20
N LEU A 19 -19.89 -14.57 -6.34
CA LEU A 19 -20.51 -15.29 -7.46
C LEU A 19 -20.49 -14.52 -8.79
N SER A 20 -20.35 -13.18 -8.76
CA SER A 20 -20.42 -12.33 -9.95
C SER A 20 -19.81 -10.94 -9.74
N GLY A 21 -19.81 -10.13 -10.79
CA GLY A 21 -19.35 -8.75 -10.75
C GLY A 21 -17.91 -8.59 -11.22
N TYR A 22 -17.32 -9.63 -11.81
CA TYR A 22 -15.93 -9.63 -12.24
C TYR A 22 -15.74 -8.92 -13.58
N ARG A 23 -14.63 -8.18 -13.69
CA ARG A 23 -14.22 -7.59 -14.96
C ARG A 23 -13.69 -8.68 -15.91
N PRO A 24 -13.97 -8.60 -17.23
CA PRO A 24 -13.28 -9.43 -18.22
C PRO A 24 -11.76 -9.19 -18.24
N SER A 25 -11.00 -10.19 -18.70
CA SER A 25 -9.57 -10.03 -18.95
C SER A 25 -9.37 -8.95 -20.02
N SER A 26 -8.66 -7.88 -19.67
CA SER A 26 -8.60 -6.67 -20.51
C SER A 26 -7.48 -6.72 -21.53
N GLY A 27 -6.36 -7.40 -21.21
CA GLY A 27 -5.10 -7.38 -21.97
C GLY A 27 -4.57 -5.97 -22.24
N SER A 28 -5.04 -4.96 -21.50
CA SER A 28 -4.79 -3.55 -21.82
C SER A 28 -4.91 -2.67 -20.58
N PHE A 29 -3.79 -2.03 -20.20
CA PHE A 29 -3.72 -1.06 -19.10
C PHE A 29 -4.81 0.01 -19.18
N ARG A 30 -5.05 0.59 -20.36
CA ARG A 30 -6.09 1.60 -20.56
C ARG A 30 -7.49 1.06 -20.27
N LYS A 31 -7.76 -0.20 -20.64
CA LYS A 31 -9.07 -0.82 -20.39
C LYS A 31 -9.24 -1.15 -18.90
N SER A 32 -8.18 -1.56 -18.23
CA SER A 32 -8.17 -1.76 -16.77
C SER A 32 -8.41 -0.44 -16.02
N LEU A 33 -7.77 0.65 -16.43
CA LEU A 33 -8.01 1.99 -15.87
C LEU A 33 -9.43 2.51 -16.12
N ASN A 34 -9.99 2.29 -17.32
CA ASN A 34 -11.39 2.64 -17.59
C ASN A 34 -12.37 1.88 -16.67
N GLY A 35 -11.93 0.78 -16.05
CA GLY A 35 -12.70 0.07 -15.02
C GLY A 35 -13.08 0.95 -13.83
N LEU A 36 -12.28 1.97 -13.50
CA LEU A 36 -12.55 2.93 -12.42
C LEU A 36 -13.91 3.63 -12.55
N GLN A 37 -14.43 3.76 -13.77
CA GLN A 37 -15.70 4.43 -14.03
C GLN A 37 -16.93 3.54 -13.82
N HIS A 38 -16.74 2.27 -13.43
CA HIS A 38 -17.79 1.26 -13.37
C HIS A 38 -17.79 0.54 -12.02
N ILE A 39 -18.97 0.10 -11.58
CA ILE A 39 -19.12 -0.72 -10.38
C ILE A 39 -18.85 -2.18 -10.71
N HIS A 40 -17.99 -2.83 -9.93
CA HIS A 40 -17.59 -4.22 -10.04
C HIS A 40 -17.07 -4.75 -8.69
N ASN A 41 -16.74 -6.03 -8.60
CA ASN A 41 -16.30 -6.67 -7.36
C ASN A 41 -15.04 -6.03 -6.74
N GLU A 42 -14.16 -5.44 -7.55
CA GLU A 42 -12.96 -4.73 -7.07
C GLU A 42 -13.16 -3.25 -6.70
N THR A 43 -14.36 -2.68 -6.87
CA THR A 43 -14.55 -1.21 -6.74
C THR A 43 -14.15 -0.71 -5.35
N VAL A 44 -14.61 -1.36 -4.29
CA VAL A 44 -14.29 -0.95 -2.91
C VAL A 44 -12.81 -1.16 -2.61
N ASN A 45 -12.21 -2.27 -3.06
CA ASN A 45 -10.78 -2.52 -2.89
C ASN A 45 -9.94 -1.41 -3.53
N ILE A 46 -10.26 -1.00 -4.76
CA ILE A 46 -9.55 0.10 -5.43
C ILE A 46 -9.71 1.41 -4.66
N TYR A 47 -10.95 1.84 -4.41
CA TYR A 47 -11.19 3.18 -3.87
C TYR A 47 -10.76 3.31 -2.41
N SER A 48 -10.94 2.28 -1.58
CA SER A 48 -10.45 2.30 -0.20
C SER A 48 -8.94 2.50 -0.15
N HIS A 49 -8.19 1.82 -1.03
CA HIS A 49 -6.74 1.93 -1.08
C HIS A 49 -6.25 3.24 -1.71
N LEU A 50 -6.84 3.70 -2.82
CA LEU A 50 -6.47 4.98 -3.43
C LEU A 50 -6.78 6.19 -2.52
N LEU A 51 -7.94 6.18 -1.87
CA LEU A 51 -8.30 7.23 -0.91
C LEU A 51 -7.38 7.19 0.32
N GLY A 52 -7.03 6.00 0.81
CA GLY A 52 -6.04 5.84 1.87
C GLY A 52 -4.67 6.41 1.48
N ALA A 53 -4.16 6.08 0.29
CA ALA A 53 -2.89 6.62 -0.21
C ALA A 53 -2.90 8.15 -0.26
N ALA A 54 -3.96 8.75 -0.82
CA ALA A 54 -4.11 10.21 -0.86
C ALA A 54 -4.19 10.83 0.54
N LEU A 55 -5.00 10.24 1.43
CA LEU A 55 -5.16 10.69 2.80
C LEU A 55 -3.82 10.71 3.54
N PHE A 56 -3.05 9.61 3.50
CA PHE A 56 -1.78 9.53 4.23
C PHE A 56 -0.68 10.39 3.62
N ALA A 57 -0.67 10.59 2.30
CA ALA A 57 0.24 11.53 1.64
C ALA A 57 -0.07 12.99 2.01
N THR A 58 -1.35 13.36 2.11
CA THR A 58 -1.73 14.70 2.58
C THR A 58 -1.46 14.86 4.08
N LEU A 59 -1.79 13.85 4.88
CA LEU A 59 -1.59 13.87 6.33
C LEU A 59 -0.12 14.06 6.70
N SER A 60 0.82 13.43 5.98
CA SER A 60 2.25 13.63 6.24
C SER A 60 2.69 15.09 6.08
N ILE A 61 2.13 15.79 5.08
CA ILE A 61 2.41 17.21 4.83
C ILE A 61 1.77 18.06 5.93
N CYS A 62 0.51 17.79 6.27
CA CYS A 62 -0.21 18.52 7.32
C CYS A 62 0.50 18.39 8.68
N VAL A 63 0.90 17.19 9.07
CA VAL A 63 1.63 16.93 10.32
C VAL A 63 2.96 17.70 10.32
N TYR A 64 3.70 17.67 9.22
CA TYR A 64 4.96 18.42 9.13
C TYR A 64 4.75 19.94 9.31
N ILE A 65 3.75 20.51 8.63
CA ILE A 65 3.41 21.93 8.76
C ILE A 65 2.99 22.26 10.19
N GLU A 66 2.15 21.44 10.81
CA GLU A 66 1.62 21.68 12.15
C GLU A 66 2.71 21.69 13.21
N ILE A 67 3.63 20.72 13.18
CA ILE A 67 4.77 20.65 14.10
C ILE A 67 5.69 21.88 13.91
N ARG A 68 5.92 22.28 12.66
CA ARG A 68 6.73 23.47 12.34
C ARG A 68 6.09 24.76 12.85
N ASN A 69 4.77 24.89 12.76
CA ASN A 69 4.02 26.06 13.24
C ASN A 69 4.03 26.17 14.76
N HIS A 70 4.07 25.05 15.48
CA HIS A 70 4.14 25.01 16.95
C HIS A 70 5.55 25.30 17.50
N HIS A 71 6.51 25.69 16.66
CA HIS A 71 7.91 25.96 17.03
C HIS A 71 8.60 24.84 17.82
N ILE A 72 8.14 23.60 17.65
CA ILE A 72 8.80 22.43 18.23
C ILE A 72 10.15 22.28 17.52
N ALA A 73 11.23 22.11 18.28
CA ALA A 73 12.55 21.87 17.73
C ALA A 73 12.59 20.50 17.05
N ILE A 74 12.35 20.46 15.75
CA ILE A 74 12.41 19.23 14.94
C ILE A 74 13.86 18.97 14.56
N GLN A 75 14.36 17.78 14.89
CA GLN A 75 15.66 17.32 14.42
C GLN A 75 15.51 16.66 13.05
N GLY A 76 16.58 16.65 12.25
CA GLY A 76 16.57 15.95 10.96
C GLY A 76 16.21 14.46 11.10
N GLY A 77 16.58 13.84 12.22
CA GLY A 77 16.20 12.46 12.56
C GLY A 77 14.70 12.25 12.67
N ASP A 78 13.97 13.18 13.29
CA ASP A 78 12.51 13.10 13.43
C ASP A 78 11.83 13.10 12.06
N VAL A 79 12.27 14.00 11.15
CA VAL A 79 11.74 14.08 9.78
C VAL A 79 12.02 12.79 9.01
N LEU A 80 13.22 12.22 9.16
CA LEU A 80 13.62 11.00 8.47
C LEU A 80 12.74 9.82 8.90
N VAL A 81 12.62 9.57 10.21
CA VAL A 81 11.92 8.37 10.71
C VAL A 81 10.41 8.43 10.48
N PHE A 82 9.80 9.60 10.64
CA PHE A 82 8.38 9.79 10.29
C PHE A 82 8.17 9.73 8.77
N GLY A 83 9.09 10.30 7.99
CA GLY A 83 9.06 10.21 6.54
C GLY A 83 9.11 8.77 6.04
N THR A 84 9.94 7.92 6.65
CA THR A 84 9.99 6.48 6.34
C THR A 84 8.66 5.79 6.61
N PHE A 85 8.01 6.06 7.75
CA PHE A 85 6.69 5.50 8.05
C PHE A 85 5.64 5.93 7.03
N PHE A 86 5.48 7.23 6.80
CA PHE A 86 4.47 7.73 5.87
C PHE A 86 4.72 7.26 4.42
N LEU A 87 5.98 7.20 3.99
CA LEU A 87 6.33 6.62 2.69
C LEU A 87 5.91 5.16 2.61
N GLY A 88 6.15 4.36 3.66
CA GLY A 88 5.72 2.97 3.70
C GLY A 88 4.20 2.81 3.60
N VAL A 89 3.44 3.64 4.32
CA VAL A 89 1.97 3.66 4.22
C VAL A 89 1.53 4.01 2.80
N VAL A 90 2.05 5.08 2.22
CA VAL A 90 1.67 5.52 0.86
C VAL A 90 2.00 4.45 -0.17
N LEU A 91 3.18 3.82 -0.10
CA LEU A 91 3.57 2.74 -1.00
C LEU A 91 2.66 1.51 -0.85
N CYS A 92 2.37 1.08 0.37
CA CYS A 92 1.46 -0.04 0.63
C CYS A 92 0.08 0.17 0.02
N PHE A 93 -0.54 1.32 0.30
CA PHE A 93 -1.86 1.64 -0.24
C PHE A 93 -1.83 1.82 -1.76
N SER A 94 -0.76 2.41 -2.32
CA SER A 94 -0.63 2.62 -3.76
C SER A 94 -0.44 1.30 -4.52
N PHE A 95 0.42 0.41 -4.03
CA PHE A 95 0.65 -0.91 -4.66
C PHE A 95 -0.60 -1.77 -4.63
N SER A 96 -1.33 -1.79 -3.52
CA SER A 96 -2.61 -2.48 -3.41
C SER A 96 -3.66 -1.90 -4.37
N GLY A 97 -3.83 -0.57 -4.38
CA GLY A 97 -4.75 0.09 -5.30
C GLY A 97 -4.43 -0.21 -6.77
N LEU A 98 -3.14 -0.19 -7.15
CA LEU A 98 -2.68 -0.53 -8.49
C LEU A 98 -2.89 -2.01 -8.83
N PHE A 99 -2.67 -2.92 -7.89
CA PHE A 99 -3.00 -4.34 -8.06
C PHE A 99 -4.48 -4.52 -8.34
N HIS A 100 -5.37 -3.97 -7.52
CA HIS A 100 -6.81 -4.10 -7.75
C HIS A 100 -7.27 -3.43 -9.04
N ILE A 101 -6.62 -2.36 -9.51
CA ILE A 101 -6.89 -1.79 -10.84
C ILE A 101 -6.49 -2.77 -11.95
N LEU A 102 -5.30 -3.37 -11.84
CA LEU A 102 -4.64 -4.14 -12.89
C LEU A 102 -4.85 -5.66 -12.80
N SER A 103 -5.57 -6.15 -11.79
CA SER A 103 -5.84 -7.58 -11.56
C SER A 103 -6.57 -8.26 -12.72
N ASN A 104 -7.28 -7.48 -13.54
CA ASN A 104 -7.95 -7.99 -14.74
C ASN A 104 -7.12 -7.87 -16.03
N HIS A 105 -5.85 -7.47 -15.99
CA HIS A 105 -5.04 -7.25 -17.20
C HIS A 105 -4.69 -8.56 -17.93
N SER A 106 -3.69 -9.27 -17.40
CA SER A 106 -3.23 -10.59 -17.85
C SER A 106 -2.64 -11.31 -16.63
N LYS A 107 -2.41 -12.63 -16.75
CA LYS A 107 -1.90 -13.44 -15.63
C LYS A 107 -0.57 -12.91 -15.09
N GLU A 108 0.32 -12.50 -15.99
CA GLU A 108 1.67 -12.04 -15.68
C GLU A 108 1.64 -10.68 -14.98
N VAL A 109 0.84 -9.74 -15.51
CA VAL A 109 0.69 -8.40 -14.91
C VAL A 109 0.00 -8.49 -13.56
N ALA A 110 -1.05 -9.30 -13.44
CA ALA A 110 -1.72 -9.51 -12.16
C ALA A 110 -0.77 -10.13 -11.13
N ALA A 111 0.02 -11.14 -11.50
CA ALA A 111 0.99 -11.75 -10.60
C ALA A 111 2.08 -10.77 -10.14
N PHE A 112 2.61 -9.95 -11.06
CA PHE A 112 3.60 -8.92 -10.71
C PHE A 112 3.06 -7.89 -9.74
N TRP A 113 1.87 -7.33 -10.00
CA TRP A 113 1.28 -6.34 -9.11
C TRP A 113 0.82 -6.95 -7.78
N ASN A 114 0.41 -8.23 -7.77
CA ASN A 114 0.15 -8.96 -6.54
C ASN A 114 1.41 -9.10 -5.68
N GLN A 115 2.59 -9.35 -6.28
CA GLN A 115 3.86 -9.36 -5.56
C GLN A 115 4.19 -7.98 -4.97
N LEU A 116 3.94 -6.90 -5.71
CA LEU A 116 4.13 -5.54 -5.20
C LEU A 116 3.14 -5.20 -4.08
N ASP A 117 1.91 -5.70 -4.14
CA ASP A 117 0.92 -5.54 -3.06
C ASP A 117 1.41 -6.17 -1.76
N TYR A 118 1.85 -7.44 -1.82
CA TYR A 118 2.47 -8.10 -0.66
C TYR A 118 3.75 -7.39 -0.18
N LEU A 119 4.60 -6.93 -1.10
CA LEU A 119 5.79 -6.15 -0.75
C LEU A 119 5.41 -4.84 -0.04
N GLY A 120 4.31 -4.20 -0.45
CA GLY A 120 3.78 -3.01 0.21
C GLY A 120 3.49 -3.24 1.69
N ILE A 121 2.88 -4.37 2.04
CA ILE A 121 2.61 -4.76 3.44
C ILE A 121 3.93 -4.89 4.22
N VAL A 122 4.94 -5.56 3.65
CA VAL A 122 6.27 -5.72 4.28
C VAL A 122 6.94 -4.37 4.50
N ILE A 123 6.93 -3.49 3.49
CA ILE A 123 7.50 -2.14 3.58
C ILE A 123 6.79 -1.32 4.67
N LEU A 124 5.46 -1.39 4.77
CA LEU A 124 4.70 -0.70 5.82
C LEU A 124 5.03 -1.25 7.20
N MET A 125 5.03 -2.57 7.37
CA MET A 125 5.38 -3.22 8.64
C MET A 125 6.78 -2.79 9.08
N TRP A 126 7.79 -2.92 8.21
CA TRP A 126 9.15 -2.49 8.48
C TRP A 126 9.21 -0.98 8.79
N GLY A 127 8.62 -0.14 7.93
CA GLY A 127 8.63 1.32 8.07
C GLY A 127 7.98 1.84 9.35
N SER A 128 6.96 1.13 9.88
CA SER A 128 6.32 1.46 11.16
C SER A 128 7.20 1.22 12.38
N THR A 129 8.16 0.28 12.28
CA THR A 129 9.09 0.00 13.37
C THR A 129 10.20 1.04 13.48
N VAL A 130 10.54 1.72 12.37
CA VAL A 130 11.63 2.71 12.32
C VAL A 130 11.44 3.84 13.34
N PRO A 131 10.34 4.62 13.32
CA PRO A 131 10.10 5.65 14.33
C PRO A 131 9.84 5.07 15.72
N SER A 132 9.18 3.90 15.81
CA SER A 132 8.90 3.23 17.09
C SER A 132 10.19 2.89 17.85
N ILE A 133 11.21 2.38 17.15
CA ILE A 133 12.54 2.08 17.71
C ILE A 133 13.30 3.38 18.01
N TYR A 134 13.24 4.37 17.11
CA TYR A 134 13.90 5.68 17.29
C TYR A 134 13.48 6.35 18.61
N TYR A 135 12.18 6.46 18.85
CA TYR A 135 11.66 7.08 20.07
C TYR A 135 11.67 6.12 21.26
N GLY A 136 11.39 4.83 21.06
CA GLY A 136 11.37 3.83 22.12
C GLY A 136 12.73 3.60 22.79
N PHE A 137 13.82 3.73 22.04
CA PHE A 137 15.19 3.62 22.54
C PHE A 137 15.97 4.93 22.40
N TYR A 138 15.30 6.09 22.51
CA TYR A 138 15.91 7.41 22.28
C TYR A 138 17.26 7.60 23.01
N CYS A 139 17.34 7.17 24.27
CA CYS A 139 18.54 7.27 25.11
C CYS A 139 19.58 6.15 24.91
N ASN A 140 19.29 5.13 24.10
CA ASN A 140 20.18 3.97 23.91
C ASN A 140 20.40 3.64 22.41
N PRO A 141 21.41 4.27 21.78
CA PRO A 141 21.70 4.07 20.36
C PRO A 141 22.14 2.65 19.99
N ASN A 142 22.68 1.89 20.94
CA ASN A 142 23.08 0.50 20.70
C ASN A 142 21.85 -0.39 20.51
N LEU A 143 20.82 -0.21 21.33
CA LEU A 143 19.56 -0.92 21.17
C LEU A 143 18.84 -0.51 19.88
N GLN A 144 18.83 0.78 19.52
CA GLN A 144 18.26 1.22 18.23
C GLN A 144 18.87 0.46 17.05
N ARG A 145 20.21 0.46 16.95
CA ARG A 145 20.93 -0.24 15.87
C ARG A 145 20.65 -1.74 15.87
N LEU A 146 20.64 -2.38 17.04
CA LEU A 146 20.36 -3.80 17.16
C LEU A 146 18.95 -4.13 16.65
N TYR A 147 17.93 -3.42 17.13
CA TYR A 147 16.55 -3.70 16.73
C TYR A 147 16.28 -3.36 15.26
N TRP A 148 16.82 -2.27 14.74
CA TRP A 148 16.72 -1.97 13.30
C TRP A 148 17.39 -3.05 12.45
N ALA A 149 18.56 -3.55 12.86
CA ALA A 149 19.22 -4.64 12.14
C ALA A 149 18.37 -5.92 12.16
N VAL A 150 17.85 -6.30 13.33
CA VAL A 150 17.00 -7.49 13.49
C VAL A 150 15.73 -7.38 12.62
N VAL A 151 15.01 -6.27 12.71
CA VAL A 151 13.77 -6.09 11.93
C VAL A 151 14.06 -6.01 10.42
N SER A 152 15.18 -5.42 10.01
CA SER A 152 15.55 -5.37 8.59
C SER A 152 15.99 -6.72 8.01
N VAL A 153 16.45 -7.65 8.85
CA VAL A 153 16.75 -9.04 8.43
C VAL A 153 15.48 -9.88 8.33
N LEU A 154 14.46 -9.54 9.13
CA LEU A 154 13.16 -10.25 9.13
C LEU A 154 12.21 -9.77 8.02
N ALA A 155 12.39 -8.54 7.53
CA ALA A 155 11.63 -7.95 6.42
C ALA A 155 12.13 -8.46 5.07
#